data_AF-M0B2P5-F1
#
_entry.id   AF-M0B2P5-F1
#
_cell.length_a   1.000
_cell.length_b   1.000
_cell.length_c   1.000
_cell.angle_alpha   90.00
_cell.angle_beta   90.00
_cell.angle_gamma   90.00
#
_symmetry.space_group_name_H-M   'P 1'
#
loop_
_entity.id
_entity.type
_entity.pdbx_description
1 polymer ?
#
loop_
_entity_poly.entity_id
_entity_poly.type
_entity_poly.pdbx_seq_one_letter_code
_entity_poly.pdbx_strand_id
1 'polypeptide(L)'
;MCIRDRLETIARFPAVIDEAAADLEPHQIATYTREFADRFNAFYRECPVLADDVDPAVRETRLALVAASKHTMANALSILGVAAPRSM
;
A
#
# COMPACT_ATOMS: atom_id res chain seq x y z
N MET A 1 4.46 14.40 -6.19
CA MET A 1 4.33 14.20 -4.73
C MET A 1 3.74 12.83 -4.40
N CYS A 2 2.55 12.51 -4.91
CA CYS A 2 1.84 11.22 -4.74
C CYS A 2 2.67 9.93 -4.84
N ILE A 3 3.53 9.80 -5.87
CA ILE A 3 4.22 8.53 -6.17
C ILE A 3 5.33 8.24 -5.17
N ARG A 4 6.11 9.26 -4.79
CA ARG A 4 7.29 9.10 -3.92
C ARG A 4 6.91 8.61 -2.53
N ASP A 5 5.93 9.29 -1.93
CA ASP A 5 5.42 8.97 -0.59
C ASP A 5 4.82 7.55 -0.51
N ARG A 6 4.17 7.08 -1.59
CA ARG A 6 3.69 5.68 -1.66
C ARG A 6 4.83 4.67 -1.79
N LEU A 7 5.82 4.94 -2.64
CA LEU A 7 6.98 4.05 -2.79
C LEU A 7 7.73 3.89 -1.47
N GLU A 8 7.93 4.98 -0.74
CA GLU A 8 8.56 4.96 0.59
C GLU A 8 7.75 4.12 1.59
N THR A 9 6.42 4.26 1.59
CA THR A 9 5.56 3.46 2.48
C THR A 9 5.65 1.96 2.14
N ILE A 10 5.60 1.61 0.85
CA ILE A 10 5.74 0.21 0.40
C ILE A 10 7.12 -0.35 0.78
N ALA A 11 8.18 0.42 0.56
CA ALA A 11 9.55 0.00 0.86
C ALA A 11 9.81 -0.21 2.36
N ARG A 12 9.02 0.44 3.24
CA ARG A 12 9.11 0.25 4.70
C ARG A 12 8.54 -1.10 5.17
N PHE A 13 7.66 -1.74 4.39
CA PHE A 13 6.96 -2.95 4.84
C PHE A 13 7.86 -4.07 5.38
N PRO A 14 8.98 -4.45 4.73
CA PRO A 14 9.86 -5.49 5.25
C PRO A 14 10.46 -5.13 6.61
N ALA A 15 10.88 -3.88 6.79
CA ALA A 15 11.43 -3.41 8.06
C ALA A 15 10.39 -3.49 9.20
N VAL A 16 9.13 -3.16 8.93
CA VAL A 16 8.04 -3.33 9.91
C VAL A 16 7.85 -4.79 10.31
N ILE A 17 8.01 -5.74 9.38
CA ILE A 17 7.94 -7.16 9.69
C ILE A 17 9.11 -7.57 10.59
N ASP A 18 10.33 -7.15 10.24
CA ASP A 18 11.53 -7.47 11.00
C ASP A 18 11.47 -6.90 12.42
N GLU A 19 11.05 -5.63 12.56
CA GLU A 19 10.84 -4.95 13.85
C GLU A 19 9.78 -5.67 14.69
N ALA A 20 8.59 -5.92 14.11
CA ALA A 20 7.50 -6.62 14.81
C ALA A 20 7.90 -8.03 15.27
N ALA A 21 8.71 -8.73 14.49
CA ALA A 21 9.21 -10.06 14.82
C ALA A 21 10.29 -10.02 15.91
N ALA A 22 11.22 -9.06 15.83
CA ALA A 22 12.30 -8.89 16.81
C ALA A 22 11.76 -8.51 18.20
N ASP A 23 10.78 -7.60 18.23
CA ASP A 23 10.22 -7.07 19.47
C ASP A 23 9.06 -7.92 20.03
N LEU A 24 8.61 -8.94 19.28
CA LEU A 24 7.42 -9.74 19.59
C LEU A 24 6.14 -8.89 19.69
N GLU A 25 6.00 -7.94 18.76
CA GLU A 25 4.95 -6.94 18.74
C GLU A 25 4.12 -6.99 17.43
N PRO A 26 3.21 -7.97 17.25
CA PRO A 26 2.42 -8.13 16.03
C PRO A 26 1.54 -6.92 15.69
N HIS A 27 1.19 -6.13 16.69
CA HIS A 27 0.34 -4.96 16.55
C HIS A 27 0.97 -3.88 15.65
N GLN A 28 2.30 -3.86 15.51
CA GLN A 28 2.99 -2.94 14.59
C GLN A 28 2.55 -3.18 13.13
N ILE A 29 2.33 -4.43 12.73
CA ILE A 29 1.86 -4.80 11.38
C ILE A 29 0.42 -4.31 11.18
N ALA A 30 -0.43 -4.43 12.19
CA ALA A 30 -1.81 -3.92 12.13
C ALA A 30 -1.84 -2.38 11.98
N THR A 31 -1.01 -1.68 12.75
CA THR A 31 -0.86 -0.23 12.65
C THR A 31 -0.37 0.19 11.26
N TYR A 32 0.68 -0.44 10.76
CA TYR A 32 1.18 -0.21 9.40
C TYR A 32 0.09 -0.44 8.35
N THR A 33 -0.66 -1.54 8.46
CA THR A 33 -1.72 -1.91 7.51
C THR A 33 -2.81 -0.84 7.45
N ARG A 34 -3.25 -0.34 8.62
CA ARG A 34 -4.24 0.74 8.72
C ARG A 34 -3.72 2.04 8.11
N GLU A 35 -2.52 2.47 8.50
CA GLU A 35 -1.90 3.69 7.96
C GLU A 35 -1.69 3.61 6.45
N PHE A 36 -1.28 2.43 5.95
CA PHE A 36 -1.13 2.17 4.54
C PHE A 36 -2.45 2.37 3.80
N ALA A 37 -3.55 1.80 4.32
CA ALA A 37 -4.87 1.93 3.73
C ALA A 37 -5.33 3.40 3.67
N ASP A 38 -5.16 4.15 4.77
CA ASP A 38 -5.53 5.58 4.83
C ASP A 38 -4.79 6.39 3.77
N ARG A 39 -3.48 6.16 3.65
CA ARG A 39 -2.66 6.86 2.67
C ARG A 39 -2.95 6.41 1.23
N PHE A 40 -3.30 5.14 1.01
CA PHE A 40 -3.75 4.66 -0.30
C PHE A 40 -5.08 5.32 -0.71
N ASN A 41 -6.02 5.48 0.23
CA ASN A 41 -7.28 6.17 0.00
C ASN A 41 -7.08 7.67 -0.31
N ALA A 42 -6.09 8.32 0.32
CA ALA A 42 -5.71 9.68 -0.04
C ALA A 42 -5.14 9.75 -1.47
N PHE A 43 -4.19 8.86 -1.81
CA PHE A 43 -3.64 8.74 -3.16
C PHE A 43 -4.74 8.59 -4.22
N TYR A 44 -5.71 7.69 -3.98
CA TYR A 44 -6.77 7.43 -4.96
C TYR A 44 -7.67 8.65 -5.21
N ARG A 45 -7.88 9.50 -4.19
CA ARG A 45 -8.65 10.75 -4.32
C ARG A 45 -7.87 11.86 -5.02
N GLU A 46 -6.59 11.98 -4.71
CA GLU A 46 -5.75 13.11 -5.15
C GLU A 46 -5.11 12.87 -6.52
N CYS A 47 -4.96 11.61 -6.94
CA CYS A 47 -4.18 11.23 -8.12
C CYS A 47 -5.00 10.30 -9.03
N PRO A 48 -5.81 10.88 -9.95
CA PRO A 48 -6.65 10.11 -10.87
C PRO A 48 -5.82 9.12 -11.69
N VAL A 49 -6.18 7.84 -11.67
CA VAL A 49 -5.42 6.79 -12.38
C VAL A 49 -5.96 6.56 -13.79
N LEU A 50 -7.28 6.61 -13.96
CA LEU A 50 -7.98 6.22 -15.19
C LEU A 50 -8.63 7.40 -15.93
N ALA A 51 -8.30 8.64 -15.57
CA ALA A 51 -8.89 9.81 -16.23
C ALA A 51 -8.28 9.99 -17.64
N ASP A 52 -9.11 10.39 -18.59
CA ASP A 52 -8.76 10.48 -20.02
C ASP A 52 -7.72 11.56 -20.33
N ASP A 53 -7.56 12.53 -19.42
CA ASP A 53 -6.62 13.65 -19.50
C ASP A 53 -5.23 13.33 -18.91
N VAL A 54 -5.02 12.12 -18.40
CA VAL A 54 -3.74 11.69 -17.82
C VAL A 54 -2.81 11.18 -18.90
N ASP A 55 -1.60 11.74 -18.95
CA ASP A 55 -0.53 11.28 -19.84
C ASP A 55 -0.33 9.75 -19.72
N PRO A 56 -0.24 9.00 -20.84
CA PRO A 56 -0.13 7.54 -20.82
C PRO A 56 1.02 7.01 -19.96
N ALA A 57 2.19 7.66 -19.96
CA ALA A 57 3.33 7.22 -19.15
C ALA A 57 3.07 7.44 -17.65
N VAL A 58 2.40 8.54 -17.29
CA VAL A 58 1.96 8.80 -15.91
C VAL A 58 0.91 7.79 -15.46
N ARG A 59 -0.03 7.45 -16.33
CA ARG A 59 -1.05 6.42 -16.09
C ARG A 59 -0.41 5.05 -15.82
N GLU A 60 0.51 4.61 -16.67
CA GLU A 60 1.22 3.32 -16.47
C GLU A 60 1.99 3.31 -15.14
N THR A 61 2.66 4.41 -14.80
CA THR A 61 3.36 4.54 -13.51
C THR A 61 2.40 4.43 -12.32
N ARG A 62 1.23 5.08 -12.40
CA ARG A 62 0.19 5.00 -11.35
C ARG A 62 -0.41 3.59 -11.25
N LEU A 63 -0.62 2.90 -12.37
CA LEU A 63 -1.11 1.52 -12.39
C LEU A 63 -0.11 0.56 -11.74
N ALA A 64 1.18 0.70 -12.05
CA ALA A 64 2.23 -0.09 -11.41
C ALA A 64 2.25 0.12 -9.88
N LEU A 65 2.04 1.36 -9.43
CA LEU A 65 1.96 1.68 -8.01
C LEU A 65 0.72 1.07 -7.33
N VAL A 66 -0.43 1.06 -8.01
CA VAL A 66 -1.65 0.39 -7.53
C VAL A 66 -1.42 -1.12 -7.40
N ALA A 67 -0.77 -1.74 -8.40
CA ALA A 67 -0.43 -3.15 -8.36
C ALA A 67 0.50 -3.49 -7.18
N ALA A 68 1.56 -2.71 -6.99
CA ALA A 68 2.47 -2.87 -5.86
C ALA A 68 1.73 -2.71 -4.51
N SER A 69 0.87 -1.69 -4.40
CA SER A 69 0.07 -1.45 -3.19
C SER A 69 -0.86 -2.61 -2.86
N LYS A 70 -1.49 -3.20 -3.89
CA LYS A 70 -2.34 -4.40 -3.75
C LYS A 70 -1.54 -5.57 -3.19
N HIS A 71 -0.33 -5.82 -3.70
CA HIS A 71 0.52 -6.90 -3.20
C HIS A 71 0.95 -6.67 -1.75
N THR A 72 1.38 -5.46 -1.40
CA THR A 72 1.74 -5.12 -0.02
C THR A 72 0.57 -5.31 0.94
N MET A 73 -0.63 -4.82 0.59
CA MET A 73 -1.83 -4.97 1.41
C MET A 73 -2.22 -6.44 1.61
N ALA A 74 -2.19 -7.23 0.54
CA ALA A 74 -2.51 -8.66 0.60
C ALA A 74 -1.54 -9.41 1.52
N ASN A 75 -0.24 -9.10 1.44
CA ASN A 75 0.76 -9.72 2.31
C ASN A 75 0.57 -9.32 3.78
N ALA A 76 0.31 -8.03 4.05
CA ALA A 76 0.10 -7.54 5.41
C ALA A 76 -1.14 -8.18 6.06
N LEU A 77 -2.26 -8.25 5.32
CA LEU A 77 -3.49 -8.91 5.79
C LEU A 77 -3.27 -10.42 5.99
N SER A 78 -2.54 -11.08 5.09
CA SER A 78 -2.23 -12.50 5.22
C SER A 78 -1.43 -12.80 6.49
N ILE A 79 -0.45 -11.95 6.85
CA ILE A 79 0.32 -12.11 8.09
C ILE A 79 -0.57 -11.95 9.32
N LEU A 80 -1.55 -11.04 9.28
CA LEU A 80 -2.54 -10.84 10.33
C LEU A 80 -3.62 -11.95 10.39
N GLY A 81 -3.61 -12.92 9.46
CA GLY A 81 -4.63 -13.96 9.37
C GLY A 81 -5.98 -13.46 8.84
N VAL A 82 -5.99 -12.34 8.13
CA VAL A 82 -7.19 -11.72 7.57
C VAL A 82 -7.24 -11.93 6.05
N ALA A 83 -8.41 -12.29 5.53
CA ALA A 83 -8.60 -12.43 4.09
C ALA A 83 -8.57 -11.06 3.38
N ALA A 84 -7.93 -10.99 2.21
CA ALA A 84 -7.96 -9.83 1.33
C ALA A 84 -8.99 -10.06 0.20
N PRO A 85 -10.22 -9.52 0.31
CA PRO A 85 -11.27 -9.74 -0.69
C PRO A 85 -10.93 -9.09 -2.03
N ARG A 86 -11.34 -9.72 -3.14
CA ARG A 86 -11.15 -9.17 -4.50
C ARG A 86 -12.14 -8.07 -4.85
N SER A 87 -13.29 -8.06 -4.19
CA SER A 87 -14.31 -7.02 -4.22
C SER A 87 -14.93 -6.97 -2.82
N MET A 88 -15.20 -5.77 -2.34
CA MET A 88 -16.09 -5.55 -1.20
C MET A 88 -17.51 -5.32 -1.69
#